data_AF-A0AAU3GTM0-F1
#
_entry.id   AF-A0AAU3GTM0-F1
#
_cell.length_a   1.000
_cell.length_b   1.000
_cell.length_c   1.000
_cell.angle_alpha   90.00
_cell.angle_beta   90.00
_cell.angle_gamma   90.00
#
_symmetry.space_group_name_H-M   'P 1'
#
loop_
_entity.id
_entity.type
_entity.pdbx_description
1 polymer ?
#
loop_
_entity_poly.entity_id
_entity_poly.type
_entity_poly.pdbx_seq_one_letter_code
_entity_poly.pdbx_strand_id
1 'polypeptide(L)'
;MADVSDEAAAAQVIEATLDDAELEWESPGPGNYVVKLPGTRKLSTTCSLVVGQHSLSLNAFVIRHPDENDAAVHRWLLEHNLRLFGVSYAIDQLGDIYLVGRLPLSVVTPAELDRLLGAVLEAADGAFNPLLELGFASAIRKEYAWRVERGESTRNLDAFTHLTRRPS
;
A
#
# COMPACT_ATOMS: atom_id res chain seq x y z
N MET A 1 29.70 -27.65 3.99
CA MET A 1 28.54 -26.78 3.70
C MET A 1 28.95 -25.39 4.09
N ALA A 2 29.10 -24.49 3.12
CA ALA A 2 29.35 -23.09 3.43
C ALA A 2 28.12 -22.56 4.19
N ASP A 3 28.36 -21.86 5.28
CA ASP A 3 27.33 -21.18 6.06
C ASP A 3 26.73 -20.09 5.16
N VAL A 4 25.52 -20.33 4.65
CA VAL A 4 24.81 -19.35 3.84
C VAL A 4 24.34 -18.28 4.81
N SER A 5 24.70 -17.00 4.58
CA SER A 5 24.24 -15.93 5.45
C SER A 5 22.70 -15.89 5.50
N ASP A 6 22.13 -15.54 6.65
CA ASP A 6 20.68 -15.41 6.82
C ASP A 6 20.05 -14.49 5.76
N GLU A 7 20.80 -13.47 5.31
CA GLU A 7 20.41 -12.57 4.23
C GLU A 7 20.29 -13.29 2.87
N ALA A 8 21.26 -14.15 2.53
CA ALA A 8 21.25 -14.89 1.27
C ALA A 8 20.18 -15.99 1.26
N ALA A 9 19.90 -16.60 2.41
CA ALA A 9 18.79 -17.53 2.57
C ALA A 9 17.44 -16.81 2.43
N ALA A 10 17.29 -15.64 3.09
CA ALA A 10 16.09 -14.81 2.97
C ALA A 10 15.83 -14.34 1.53
N ALA A 11 16.88 -13.90 0.83
CA ALA A 11 16.82 -13.52 -0.59
C ALA A 11 16.25 -14.64 -1.46
N GLN A 12 16.79 -15.86 -1.35
CA GLN A 12 16.31 -17.01 -2.13
C GLN A 12 14.84 -17.32 -1.86
N VAL A 13 14.41 -17.25 -0.61
CA VAL A 13 13.01 -17.49 -0.24
C VAL A 13 12.10 -16.40 -0.81
N ILE A 14 12.50 -15.13 -0.75
CA ILE A 14 11.72 -14.02 -1.32
C ILE A 14 11.57 -14.20 -2.83
N GLU A 15 12.66 -14.39 -3.55
CA GLU A 15 12.66 -14.53 -5.01
C GLU A 15 11.78 -15.71 -5.44
N ALA A 16 11.96 -16.89 -4.83
CA ALA A 16 11.14 -18.05 -5.13
C ALA A 16 9.65 -17.82 -4.83
N THR A 17 9.32 -17.16 -3.71
CA THR A 17 7.93 -16.88 -3.35
C THR A 17 7.27 -15.91 -4.32
N LEU A 18 8.01 -14.89 -4.78
CA LEU A 18 7.48 -13.90 -5.73
C LEU A 18 7.28 -14.51 -7.12
N ASP A 19 8.20 -15.37 -7.55
CA ASP A 19 8.10 -16.11 -8.81
C ASP A 19 6.95 -17.12 -8.78
N ASP A 20 6.82 -17.91 -7.70
CA ASP A 20 5.73 -18.88 -7.52
C ASP A 20 4.35 -18.20 -7.47
N ALA A 21 4.27 -16.97 -6.95
CA ALA A 21 3.07 -16.15 -6.93
C ALA A 21 2.80 -15.40 -8.25
N GLU A 22 3.67 -15.57 -9.26
CA GLU A 22 3.61 -14.89 -10.56
C GLU A 22 3.52 -13.35 -10.45
N LEU A 23 4.19 -12.78 -9.43
CA LEU A 23 4.18 -11.34 -9.20
C LEU A 23 5.20 -10.61 -10.09
N GLU A 24 4.85 -9.42 -10.55
CA GLU A 24 5.82 -8.53 -11.22
C GLU A 24 6.72 -7.91 -10.14
N TRP A 25 8.02 -8.22 -10.18
CA TRP A 25 9.00 -7.68 -9.25
C TRP A 25 10.34 -7.36 -9.92
N GLU A 26 11.08 -6.43 -9.31
CA GLU A 26 12.46 -6.09 -9.68
C GLU A 26 13.36 -6.03 -8.43
N SER A 27 14.67 -6.14 -8.61
CA SER A 27 15.65 -5.93 -7.53
C SER A 27 16.57 -4.76 -7.87
N PRO A 28 16.31 -3.55 -7.34
CA PRO A 28 17.14 -2.37 -7.57
C PRO A 28 18.55 -2.46 -6.97
N GLY A 29 18.77 -3.40 -6.05
CA GLY A 29 20.05 -3.66 -5.42
C GLY A 29 19.98 -4.89 -4.52
N PRO A 30 21.15 -5.44 -4.09
CA PRO A 30 21.19 -6.65 -3.28
C PRO A 30 20.32 -6.52 -2.02
N GLY A 31 19.42 -7.49 -1.82
CA GLY A 31 18.50 -7.51 -0.68
C GLY A 31 17.35 -6.50 -0.77
N ASN A 32 17.21 -5.74 -1.86
CA ASN A 32 16.09 -4.84 -2.10
C ASN A 32 15.23 -5.38 -3.25
N TYR A 33 13.94 -5.52 -2.98
CA TYR A 33 12.94 -6.02 -3.92
C TYR A 33 11.79 -5.04 -3.98
N VAL A 34 11.31 -4.75 -5.20
CA VAL A 34 10.14 -3.91 -5.44
C VAL A 34 9.12 -4.77 -6.17
N VAL A 35 8.00 -5.02 -5.50
CA VAL A 35 6.94 -5.92 -5.93
C VAL A 35 5.70 -5.11 -6.26
N LYS A 36 5.02 -5.46 -7.34
CA LYS A 36 3.75 -4.83 -7.73
C LYS A 36 2.60 -5.77 -7.41
N LEU A 37 1.82 -5.39 -6.42
CA LEU A 37 0.65 -6.14 -5.97
C LEU A 37 -0.59 -5.68 -6.76
N PRO A 38 -1.28 -6.58 -7.49
CA PRO A 38 -2.45 -6.22 -8.28
C PRO A 38 -3.66 -5.99 -7.37
N GLY A 39 -4.20 -4.77 -7.39
CA GLY A 39 -5.38 -4.40 -6.60
C GLY A 39 -6.62 -4.20 -7.45
N THR A 40 -7.77 -4.24 -6.78
CA THR A 40 -9.11 -4.09 -7.35
C THR A 40 -9.56 -2.64 -7.39
N ARG A 41 -9.29 -1.88 -6.32
CA ARG A 41 -9.66 -0.46 -6.20
C ARG A 41 -8.49 0.42 -6.57
N LYS A 42 -7.32 0.11 -6.03
CA LYS A 42 -6.06 0.70 -6.42
C LYS A 42 -5.42 -0.22 -7.46
N LEU A 43 -5.35 0.24 -8.71
CA LEU A 43 -4.88 -0.54 -9.87
C LEU A 43 -3.65 -1.40 -9.57
N SER A 44 -2.69 -0.84 -8.83
CA SER A 44 -1.58 -1.61 -8.27
C SER A 44 -1.01 -0.93 -7.02
N THR A 45 -0.56 -1.72 -6.06
CA THR A 45 0.20 -1.27 -4.90
C THR A 45 1.65 -1.71 -5.03
N THR A 46 2.56 -0.75 -5.09
CA THR A 46 4.00 -1.02 -5.07
C THR A 46 4.44 -1.26 -3.62
N CYS A 47 5.05 -2.42 -3.37
CA CYS A 47 5.57 -2.84 -2.08
C CYS A 47 7.08 -3.10 -2.19
N SER A 48 7.87 -2.40 -1.38
CA SER A 48 9.31 -2.63 -1.25
C SER A 48 9.59 -3.56 -0.07
N LEU A 49 10.43 -4.56 -0.31
CA LEU A 49 10.97 -5.47 0.69
C LEU A 49 12.49 -5.26 0.75
N VAL A 50 13.02 -4.95 1.93
CA VAL A 50 14.45 -4.73 2.14
C VAL A 50 14.96 -5.68 3.23
N VAL A 51 15.81 -6.61 2.83
CA VAL A 51 16.53 -7.53 3.69
C VAL A 51 17.74 -6.80 4.27
N GLY A 52 17.72 -6.53 5.57
CA GLY A 52 18.89 -6.08 6.32
C GLY A 52 19.50 -7.21 7.15
N GLN A 53 20.57 -6.90 7.88
CA GLN A 53 21.32 -7.88 8.68
C GLN A 53 20.49 -8.75 9.65
N HIS A 54 19.42 -8.19 10.19
CA HIS A 54 18.60 -8.86 11.22
C HIS A 54 17.09 -8.76 10.98
N SER A 55 16.67 -8.01 9.96
CA SER A 55 15.25 -7.71 9.76
C SER A 55 14.89 -7.57 8.30
N LEU A 56 13.70 -8.05 7.95
CA LEU A 56 12.98 -7.67 6.76
C LEU A 56 12.22 -6.37 7.04
N SER A 57 12.50 -5.33 6.25
CA SER A 57 11.70 -4.11 6.23
C SER A 57 10.74 -4.15 5.05
N LEU A 58 9.51 -3.73 5.27
CA LEU A 58 8.45 -3.68 4.26
C LEU A 58 7.93 -2.24 4.20
N ASN A 59 7.81 -1.68 3.00
CA ASN A 59 7.20 -0.37 2.78
C ASN A 59 6.31 -0.40 1.53
N ALA A 60 5.03 -0.11 1.66
CA ALA A 60 4.11 0.01 0.54
C ALA A 60 3.47 1.39 0.53
N PHE A 61 3.57 2.11 -0.58
CA PHE A 61 2.93 3.41 -0.74
C PHE A 61 1.42 3.24 -0.82
N VAL A 62 0.64 3.98 -0.02
CA VAL A 62 -0.83 3.90 0.00
C VAL A 62 -1.42 5.08 -0.77
N ILE A 63 -1.18 6.31 -0.33
CA ILE A 63 -1.73 7.52 -0.94
C ILE A 63 -0.84 8.72 -0.60
N ARG A 64 -0.91 9.76 -1.44
CA ARG A 64 -0.26 11.04 -1.17
C ARG A 64 -0.85 11.71 0.07
N HIS A 65 -0.12 12.67 0.61
CA HIS A 65 -0.60 13.59 1.64
C HIS A 65 -2.01 14.09 1.32
N PRO A 66 -2.98 13.98 2.27
CA PRO A 66 -4.34 14.45 2.06
C PRO A 66 -4.35 15.97 1.79
N ASP A 67 -5.23 16.41 0.89
CA ASP A 67 -5.38 17.84 0.57
C ASP A 67 -6.10 18.59 1.71
N GLU A 68 -6.89 17.87 2.50
CA GLU A 68 -7.68 18.41 3.62
C GLU A 68 -7.89 17.36 4.73
N ASN A 69 -8.28 17.83 5.92
CA ASN A 69 -8.78 16.98 7.00
C ASN A 69 -7.79 15.92 7.55
N ASP A 70 -6.52 16.30 7.71
CA ASP A 70 -5.45 15.46 8.27
C ASP A 70 -5.85 14.75 9.56
N ALA A 71 -6.51 15.47 10.48
CA ALA A 71 -6.89 14.92 11.78
C ALA A 71 -7.83 13.71 11.67
N ALA A 72 -8.80 13.74 10.74
CA ALA A 72 -9.70 12.62 10.52
C ALA A 72 -8.99 11.47 9.81
N VAL A 73 -8.14 11.78 8.82
CA VAL A 73 -7.31 10.79 8.13
C VAL A 73 -6.41 10.06 9.14
N HIS A 74 -5.64 10.80 9.94
CA HIS A 74 -4.72 10.22 10.92
C HIS A 74 -5.45 9.37 11.97
N ARG A 75 -6.60 9.85 12.45
CA ARG A 75 -7.45 9.08 13.36
C ARG A 75 -7.89 7.76 12.72
N TRP A 76 -8.37 7.82 11.47
CA TRP A 76 -8.79 6.63 10.73
C TRP A 76 -7.63 5.63 10.61
N LEU A 77 -6.42 6.08 10.25
CA LEU A 77 -5.23 5.23 10.15
C LEU A 77 -4.93 4.53 11.48
N LEU A 78 -4.93 5.28 12.59
CA LEU A 78 -4.65 4.75 13.93
C LEU A 78 -5.71 3.73 14.39
N GLU A 79 -6.99 3.99 14.13
CA GLU A 79 -8.08 3.07 14.45
C GLU A 79 -7.99 1.78 13.62
N HIS A 80 -7.48 1.85 12.38
CA HIS A 80 -7.34 0.68 11.51
C HIS A 80 -6.10 -0.15 11.84
N ASN A 81 -5.03 0.46 12.37
CA ASN A 81 -3.84 -0.26 12.83
C ASN A 81 -4.15 -1.36 13.85
N LEU A 82 -5.24 -1.24 14.62
CA LEU A 82 -5.65 -2.25 15.60
C LEU A 82 -5.99 -3.63 15.00
N ARG A 83 -6.22 -3.70 13.69
CA ARG A 83 -6.66 -4.91 12.97
C ARG A 83 -5.62 -5.44 11.99
N LEU A 84 -4.52 -4.72 11.79
CA LEU A 84 -3.50 -5.09 10.80
C LEU A 84 -2.55 -6.16 11.35
N PHE A 85 -2.09 -7.02 10.44
CA PHE A 85 -1.12 -8.07 10.74
C PHE A 85 0.23 -7.72 10.10
N GLY A 86 1.30 -7.70 10.90
CA GLY A 86 2.68 -7.54 10.43
C GLY A 86 3.05 -6.16 9.87
N VAL A 87 2.07 -5.31 9.58
CA VAL A 87 2.24 -3.95 9.06
C VAL A 87 1.39 -2.94 9.81
N SER A 88 1.70 -1.66 9.65
CA SER A 88 0.94 -0.54 10.19
C SER A 88 0.97 0.64 9.23
N TYR A 89 -0.08 1.44 9.23
CA TYR A 89 -0.06 2.74 8.58
C TYR A 89 0.95 3.66 9.26
N ALA A 90 1.75 4.34 8.46
CA ALA A 90 2.68 5.39 8.87
C ALA A 90 2.60 6.56 7.89
N ILE A 91 3.10 7.70 8.35
CA ILE A 91 3.13 8.95 7.61
C ILE A 91 4.59 9.41 7.54
N ASP A 92 5.04 9.82 6.37
CA ASP A 92 6.39 10.35 6.20
C ASP A 92 6.48 11.85 6.50
N GLN A 93 7.64 12.46 6.21
CA GLN A 93 7.85 13.90 6.45
C GLN A 93 7.06 14.81 5.50
N LEU A 94 6.67 14.30 4.33
CA LEU A 94 5.86 15.00 3.35
C LEU A 94 4.36 14.81 3.60
N GLY A 95 4.00 13.93 4.55
CA GLY A 95 2.62 13.60 4.86
C GLY A 95 2.06 12.45 4.04
N ASP A 96 2.89 11.81 3.19
CA ASP A 96 2.49 10.66 2.40
C ASP A 96 2.27 9.44 3.30
N ILE A 97 1.24 8.66 2.96
CA ILE A 97 0.79 7.53 3.78
C ILE A 97 1.33 6.24 3.20
N TYR A 98 1.93 5.44 4.08
CA TYR A 98 2.54 4.15 3.78
C TYR A 98 1.98 3.06 4.70
N LEU A 99 2.05 1.81 4.24
CA LEU A 99 2.05 0.63 5.10
C LEU A 99 3.50 0.23 5.33
N VAL A 100 3.89 0.11 6.60
CA VAL A 100 5.26 -0.21 7.00
C VAL A 100 5.29 -1.43 7.89
N GLY A 101 6.32 -2.27 7.73
CA GLY A 101 6.58 -3.42 8.59
C GLY A 101 8.08 -3.56 8.85
N ARG A 102 8.45 -3.99 10.05
CA ARG A 102 9.83 -4.38 10.38
C ARG A 102 9.78 -5.67 11.18
N LEU A 103 10.25 -6.75 10.58
CA LEU A 103 10.05 -8.12 11.04
C LEU A 103 11.40 -8.84 11.10
N PRO A 104 11.60 -9.81 12.00
CA PRO A 104 12.85 -10.58 12.07
C PRO A 104 13.01 -11.47 10.83
N LEU A 105 14.24 -11.77 10.40
CA LEU A 105 14.47 -12.63 9.22
C LEU A 105 13.86 -14.03 9.36
N SER A 106 13.59 -14.50 10.58
CA SER A 106 12.92 -15.78 10.85
C SER A 106 11.50 -15.87 10.26
N VAL A 107 10.85 -14.74 9.95
CA VAL A 107 9.53 -14.75 9.28
C VAL A 107 9.64 -14.84 7.76
N VAL A 108 10.85 -14.83 7.19
CA VAL A 108 11.04 -14.94 5.74
C VAL A 108 10.86 -16.39 5.32
N THR A 109 9.59 -16.78 5.24
CA THR A 109 9.12 -18.08 4.76
C THR A 109 8.04 -17.85 3.71
N PRO A 110 7.83 -18.76 2.74
CA PRO A 110 6.83 -18.54 1.70
C PRO A 110 5.43 -18.25 2.26
N ALA A 111 5.01 -18.99 3.30
CA ALA A 111 3.69 -18.84 3.91
C ALA A 111 3.50 -17.55 4.72
N GLU A 112 4.57 -17.00 5.32
CA GLU A 112 4.49 -15.71 6.01
C GLU A 112 4.59 -14.55 5.02
N LEU A 113 5.43 -14.67 3.98
CA LEU A 113 5.51 -13.69 2.90
C LEU A 113 4.16 -13.54 2.17
N ASP A 114 3.53 -14.66 1.81
CA ASP A 114 2.18 -14.65 1.21
C ASP A 114 1.17 -13.91 2.10
N ARG A 115 1.14 -14.25 3.41
CA ARG A 115 0.26 -13.57 4.37
C ARG A 115 0.55 -12.08 4.51
N LEU A 116 1.83 -11.67 4.52
CA LEU A 116 2.23 -10.28 4.60
C LEU A 116 1.84 -9.50 3.35
N LEU A 117 2.11 -10.04 2.16
CA LEU A 117 1.74 -9.40 0.90
C LEU A 117 0.22 -9.31 0.74
N GLY A 118 -0.52 -10.34 1.15
CA GLY A 118 -1.98 -10.31 1.22
C GLY A 118 -2.51 -9.23 2.17
N ALA A 119 -1.92 -9.10 3.37
CA ALA A 119 -2.30 -8.06 4.33
C ALA A 119 -2.01 -6.65 3.79
N VAL A 120 -0.89 -6.45 3.08
CA VAL A 120 -0.56 -5.18 2.43
C VAL A 120 -1.58 -4.86 1.33
N LEU A 121 -1.89 -5.83 0.49
CA LEU A 121 -2.85 -5.65 -0.60
C LEU A 121 -4.23 -5.27 -0.05
N GLU A 122 -4.74 -6.04 0.91
CA GLU A 122 -6.05 -5.79 1.52
C GLU A 122 -6.11 -4.43 2.21
N ALA A 123 -5.07 -4.06 2.97
CA ALA A 123 -5.02 -2.78 3.67
C ALA A 123 -4.96 -1.61 2.68
N ALA A 124 -4.09 -1.68 1.66
CA ALA A 124 -3.94 -0.62 0.66
C ALA A 124 -5.21 -0.43 -0.18
N ASP A 125 -5.83 -1.51 -0.66
CA ASP A 125 -7.09 -1.46 -1.42
C ASP A 125 -8.28 -1.04 -0.54
N GLY A 126 -8.33 -1.56 0.69
CA GLY A 126 -9.38 -1.26 1.67
C GLY A 126 -9.42 0.21 2.05
N ALA A 127 -8.24 0.83 2.20
CA ALA A 127 -8.10 2.23 2.60
C ALA A 127 -8.38 3.23 1.48
N PHE A 128 -8.27 2.84 0.21
CA PHE A 128 -8.22 3.78 -0.90
C PHE A 128 -9.41 4.74 -0.97
N ASN A 129 -10.64 4.23 -1.07
CA ASN A 129 -11.83 5.08 -1.15
C ASN A 129 -12.11 5.86 0.14
N PRO A 130 -12.06 5.25 1.36
CA PRO A 130 -12.24 5.99 2.60
C PRO A 130 -11.25 7.15 2.75
N LEU A 131 -9.97 6.95 2.41
CA LEU A 131 -8.97 8.01 2.49
C LEU A 131 -9.21 9.11 1.45
N LEU A 132 -9.68 8.76 0.25
CA LEU A 132 -10.08 9.74 -0.76
C LEU A 132 -11.30 10.57 -0.31
N GLU A 133 -12.29 9.95 0.31
CA GLU A 133 -13.46 10.65 0.85
C GLU A 133 -13.11 11.57 2.01
N LEU A 134 -12.21 11.13 2.89
CA LEU A 134 -11.79 11.91 4.06
C LEU A 134 -10.88 13.07 3.68
N GLY A 135 -9.90 12.82 2.81
CA GLY A 135 -8.76 13.71 2.57
C GLY A 135 -8.75 14.45 1.24
N PHE A 136 -9.67 14.14 0.31
CA PHE A 136 -9.65 14.68 -1.05
C PHE A 136 -11.04 15.06 -1.58
N ALA A 137 -12.05 15.19 -0.71
CA ALA A 137 -13.43 15.43 -1.12
C ALA A 137 -13.60 16.70 -1.98
N SER A 138 -12.94 17.79 -1.61
CA SER A 138 -12.94 19.06 -2.34
C SER A 138 -12.31 18.91 -3.73
N ALA A 139 -11.19 18.19 -3.85
CA ALA A 139 -10.54 17.92 -5.13
C ALA A 139 -11.41 17.05 -6.05
N ILE A 140 -12.03 16.00 -5.49
CA ILE A 140 -12.96 15.12 -6.21
C ILE A 140 -14.16 15.91 -6.76
N ARG A 141 -14.74 16.83 -5.97
CA ARG A 141 -15.85 17.69 -6.43
C ARG A 141 -15.44 18.59 -7.59
N LYS A 142 -14.24 19.19 -7.52
CA LYS A 142 -13.70 20.04 -8.58
C LYS A 142 -13.43 19.25 -9.87
N GLU A 143 -12.79 18.09 -9.75
CA GLU A 143 -12.51 17.19 -10.88
C GLU A 143 -13.81 16.74 -11.56
N TYR A 144 -14.83 16.36 -10.77
CA TYR A 144 -16.13 15.98 -11.31
C TYR A 144 -16.78 17.12 -12.10
N ALA A 145 -16.84 18.33 -11.54
CA ALA A 145 -17.43 19.48 -12.21
C ALA A 145 -16.72 19.79 -13.54
N TRP A 146 -15.39 19.75 -13.54
CA TRP A 146 -14.57 19.97 -14.74
C TRP A 146 -14.83 18.92 -15.83
N ARG A 147 -14.95 17.64 -15.47
CA ARG A 147 -15.26 16.57 -16.45
C ARG A 147 -16.65 16.73 -17.04
N VAL A 148 -17.64 17.07 -16.22
CA VAL A 148 -19.02 17.30 -16.68
C VAL A 148 -19.08 18.49 -17.65
N GLU A 149 -18.40 19.59 -17.33
CA GLU A 149 -18.34 20.78 -18.22
C GLU A 149 -17.71 20.48 -19.59
N ARG A 150 -16.76 19.52 -19.64
CA ARG A 150 -16.03 19.16 -20.87
C ARG A 150 -16.59 17.94 -21.60
N GLY A 151 -17.61 17.28 -21.05
CA GLY A 151 -18.14 16.02 -21.58
C GLY A 151 -17.17 14.84 -21.48
N GLU A 152 -16.23 14.89 -20.52
CA GLU A 152 -15.30 13.80 -20.26
C GLU A 152 -15.93 12.70 -19.38
N SER A 153 -15.38 11.48 -19.46
CA SER A 153 -15.90 10.33 -18.71
C SER A 153 -15.67 10.45 -17.20
N THR A 154 -16.74 10.28 -16.41
CA THR A 154 -16.69 10.30 -14.93
C THR A 154 -16.62 8.91 -14.29
N ARG A 155 -16.43 7.83 -15.07
CA ARG A 155 -16.52 6.44 -14.58
C ARG A 155 -15.66 6.15 -13.33
N ASN A 156 -14.47 6.74 -13.25
CA ASN A 156 -13.57 6.54 -12.09
C ASN A 156 -14.03 7.31 -10.83
N LEU A 157 -14.97 8.24 -10.98
CA LEU A 157 -15.55 9.03 -9.90
C LEU A 157 -16.91 8.47 -9.44
N ASP A 158 -17.41 7.40 -10.07
CA ASP A 158 -18.72 6.83 -9.75
C ASP A 158 -18.83 6.38 -8.29
N ALA A 159 -17.70 5.91 -7.71
CA ALA A 159 -17.58 5.57 -6.29
C ALA A 159 -17.86 6.76 -5.35
N PHE A 160 -17.69 8.00 -5.83
CA PHE A 160 -17.83 9.24 -5.05
C PHE A 160 -19.07 10.06 -5.43
N THR A 161 -20.05 9.45 -6.10
CA THR A 161 -21.29 10.15 -6.51
C THR A 161 -22.05 10.80 -5.36
N HIS A 162 -21.92 10.28 -4.15
CA HIS A 162 -22.49 10.89 -2.94
C HIS A 162 -21.81 12.21 -2.55
N LEU A 163 -20.54 12.43 -2.94
CA LEU A 163 -19.85 13.70 -2.77
C LEU A 163 -20.25 14.72 -3.85
N THR A 164 -20.76 14.31 -5.01
CA THR A 164 -21.03 15.23 -6.12
C THR A 164 -22.51 15.60 -6.24
N ARG A 165 -23.41 14.80 -5.66
CA ARG A 165 -24.83 15.15 -5.53
C ARG A 165 -24.99 16.29 -4.52
N ARG A 166 -25.70 17.36 -4.90
CA ARG A 166 -26.12 18.40 -3.93
C ARG A 166 -26.99 17.74 -2.85
N PRO A 167 -26.79 18.05 -1.56
CA PRO A 167 -27.75 17.66 -0.55
C PRO A 167 -29.10 18.31 -0.87
N SER A 168 -30.16 17.50 -0.79
CA SER A 168 -31.55 17.94 -0.91
C SER A 168 -31.91 18.97 0.14
#